data_AF-A0A9P7EWT5-F1
#
_entry.id   AF-A0A9P7EWT5-F1
#
_cell.length_a   1.000
_cell.length_b   1.000
_cell.length_c   1.000
_cell.angle_alpha   90.00
_cell.angle_beta   90.00
_cell.angle_gamma   90.00
#
_symmetry.space_group_name_H-M   'P 1'
#
loop_
_entity.id
_entity.type
_entity.pdbx_description
1 polymer ?
#
loop_
_entity_poly.entity_id
_entity_poly.type
_entity_poly.pdbx_seq_one_letter_code
_entity_poly.pdbx_strand_id
1 'polypeptide(L)'
;MATIGTQDLKQRIGRFRVLIIGRANAGKTTILQKVCNTTDQPEIYDTKGNKVRVMIHAIYASIADQLRRGNHVITNEMIFKSNPVFVFHDSCGFEAGSEDEFEDMKKFISERAHATKLEERIHAIWYCIPMDDPCRTFQRSEEKFFLECDTGRVPVVTIFTKFEAL
;
A
#
# COMPACT_ATOMS: atom_id res chain seq x y z
N MET A 1 -1.59 -12.54 -32.11
CA MET A 1 -1.01 -12.52 -30.76
C MET A 1 -1.45 -13.78 -30.04
N ALA A 2 -0.53 -14.60 -29.54
CA ALA A 2 -0.91 -15.78 -28.77
C ALA A 2 -1.59 -15.34 -27.47
N THR A 3 -2.82 -15.79 -27.25
CA THR A 3 -3.56 -15.51 -26.02
C THR A 3 -2.90 -16.29 -24.88
N ILE A 4 -2.31 -15.58 -23.92
CA ILE A 4 -1.81 -16.20 -22.70
C ILE A 4 -3.01 -16.76 -21.94
N GLY A 5 -3.03 -18.07 -21.68
CA GLY A 5 -4.07 -18.70 -20.87
C GLY A 5 -4.03 -18.20 -19.43
N THR A 6 -5.19 -18.07 -18.78
CA THR A 6 -5.30 -17.54 -17.41
C THR A 6 -4.43 -18.28 -16.39
N GLN A 7 -4.23 -19.58 -16.56
CA GLN A 7 -3.37 -20.39 -15.68
C GLN A 7 -1.87 -20.03 -15.82
N ASP A 8 -1.39 -19.82 -17.05
CA ASP A 8 -0.01 -19.38 -17.31
C ASP A 8 0.23 -17.99 -16.72
N LEU A 9 -0.73 -17.08 -16.86
CA LEU A 9 -0.64 -15.75 -16.28
C LEU A 9 -0.62 -15.78 -14.75
N LYS A 10 -1.46 -16.60 -14.11
CA LYS A 10 -1.46 -16.77 -12.65
C LYS A 10 -0.14 -17.33 -12.14
N GLN A 11 0.46 -18.31 -12.83
CA GLN A 11 1.77 -18.84 -12.46
C GLN A 11 2.88 -17.79 -12.60
N ARG A 12 2.88 -17.01 -13.68
CA ARG A 12 3.88 -15.96 -13.91
C ARG A 12 3.75 -14.76 -12.99
N ILE A 13 2.54 -14.43 -12.55
CA ILE A 13 2.29 -13.36 -11.58
C ILE A 13 2.62 -13.83 -10.15
N GLY A 14 2.25 -15.07 -9.82
CA GLY A 14 2.44 -15.67 -8.50
C GLY A 14 1.52 -15.09 -7.42
N ARG A 15 1.59 -13.78 -7.17
CA ARG A 15 0.79 -13.05 -6.18
C ARG A 15 0.32 -11.70 -6.72
N PHE A 16 -0.90 -11.31 -6.33
CA PHE A 16 -1.45 -10.03 -6.68
C PHE A 16 -0.95 -8.95 -5.71
N ARG A 17 -0.19 -8.00 -6.24
CA ARG A 17 0.47 -6.92 -5.48
C ARG A 17 -0.29 -5.62 -5.57
N VAL A 18 -0.58 -5.01 -4.43
CA VAL A 18 -1.28 -3.73 -4.34
C VAL A 18 -0.43 -2.76 -3.52
N LEU A 19 -0.21 -1.56 -4.05
CA LEU A 19 0.29 -0.45 -3.26
C LEU A 19 -0.90 0.31 -2.66
N ILE A 20 -0.99 0.39 -1.34
CA ILE A 20 -1.97 1.22 -0.65
C ILE A 20 -1.32 2.56 -0.28
N ILE A 21 -1.98 3.64 -0.67
CA ILE A 21 -1.53 5.02 -0.47
C ILE A 21 -2.62 5.76 0.29
N GLY A 22 -2.21 6.72 1.12
CA GLY A 22 -3.10 7.64 1.81
C GLY A 22 -2.44 8.10 3.10
N ARG A 23 -2.86 9.27 3.60
CA ARG A 23 -2.34 9.83 4.85
C ARG A 23 -2.48 8.90 6.05
N ALA A 24 -1.81 9.25 7.15
CA ALA A 24 -2.00 8.56 8.42
C ALA A 24 -3.47 8.53 8.81
N ASN A 25 -3.91 7.44 9.43
CA ASN A 25 -5.30 7.22 9.80
C ASN A 25 -6.33 7.31 8.64
N ALA A 26 -5.91 7.16 7.37
CA ALA A 26 -6.82 7.12 6.22
C ALA A 26 -7.66 5.82 6.10
N GLY A 27 -7.57 4.91 7.08
CA GLY A 27 -8.29 3.63 7.06
C GLY A 27 -7.62 2.53 6.22
N LYS A 28 -6.36 2.71 5.81
CA LYS A 28 -5.59 1.75 4.98
C LYS A 28 -5.63 0.33 5.55
N THR A 29 -5.14 0.13 6.77
CA THR A 29 -5.09 -1.18 7.43
C THR A 29 -6.48 -1.82 7.57
N THR A 30 -7.51 -1.03 7.84
CA THR A 30 -8.88 -1.51 7.98
C THR A 30 -9.42 -2.05 6.65
N ILE A 31 -9.16 -1.37 5.52
CA ILE A 31 -9.50 -1.87 4.19
C ILE A 31 -8.79 -3.20 3.93
N LEU A 32 -7.48 -3.28 4.19
CA LEU A 32 -6.72 -4.50 3.94
C LEU A 32 -7.27 -5.68 4.76
N GLN A 33 -7.57 -5.46 6.03
CA GLN A 33 -8.18 -6.44 6.91
C GLN A 33 -9.54 -6.92 6.38
N LYS A 34 -10.40 -6.01 5.91
CA LYS A 34 -11.70 -6.35 5.31
C LYS A 34 -11.55 -7.15 4.01
N VAL A 35 -10.66 -6.74 3.11
CA VAL A 35 -10.36 -7.46 1.86
C VAL A 35 -9.82 -8.87 2.15
N CYS A 36 -9.03 -9.02 3.19
CA CYS A 36 -8.47 -10.30 3.62
C CYS A 36 -9.38 -11.09 4.57
N ASN A 37 -10.61 -10.61 4.83
CA ASN A 37 -11.58 -11.22 5.74
C ASN A 37 -10.96 -11.64 7.09
N THR A 38 -10.19 -10.74 7.71
CA THR A 38 -9.50 -10.99 8.98
C THR A 38 -9.43 -9.73 9.83
N THR A 39 -9.24 -9.91 11.14
CA THR A 39 -8.88 -8.84 12.08
C THR A 39 -7.41 -8.92 12.50
N ASP A 40 -6.68 -9.93 12.02
CA ASP A 40 -5.28 -10.13 12.34
C ASP A 40 -4.41 -9.04 11.71
N GLN A 41 -3.19 -8.91 12.22
CA GLN A 41 -2.16 -8.09 11.59
C GLN A 41 -1.42 -8.90 10.52
N PRO A 42 -0.97 -8.26 9.43
CA PRO A 42 -0.17 -8.95 8.42
C PRO A 42 1.21 -9.30 8.96
N GLU A 43 1.80 -10.34 8.39
CA GLU A 43 3.23 -10.61 8.52
C GLU A 43 3.99 -9.72 7.54
N ILE A 44 5.07 -9.09 8.01
CA ILE A 44 5.88 -8.17 7.21
C ILE A 44 7.18 -8.87 6.84
N TYR A 45 7.55 -8.80 5.56
CA TYR A 45 8.77 -9.37 5.01
C TYR A 45 9.60 -8.30 4.32
N ASP A 46 10.92 -8.37 4.48
CA ASP A 46 11.85 -7.50 3.75
C ASP A 46 12.01 -7.97 2.28
N THR A 47 12.76 -7.21 1.49
CA THR A 47 13.05 -7.56 0.08
C THR A 47 13.87 -8.84 -0.09
N LYS A 48 14.46 -9.37 0.98
CA LYS A 48 15.21 -10.63 1.01
C LYS A 48 14.33 -11.81 1.46
N GLY A 49 13.05 -11.57 1.76
CA GLY A 49 12.11 -12.58 2.25
C GLY A 49 12.29 -12.91 3.75
N ASN A 50 13.07 -12.13 4.50
CA ASN A 50 13.16 -12.31 5.94
C ASN A 50 11.96 -11.68 6.61
N LYS A 51 11.39 -12.39 7.59
CA LYS A 51 10.32 -11.84 8.40
C LYS A 51 10.85 -10.71 9.27
N VAL A 52 10.31 -9.51 9.07
CA VAL A 52 10.63 -8.34 9.89
C VAL A 52 9.96 -8.53 11.25
N ARG A 53 10.76 -8.80 12.28
CA ARG A 53 10.29 -8.84 13.67
C ARG A 53 10.03 -7.42 14.15
N VAL A 54 8.82 -6.95 13.94
CA VAL A 54 8.36 -5.71 14.55
C VAL A 54 8.20 -5.98 16.05
N MET A 55 9.16 -5.53 16.88
CA MET A 55 9.08 -5.60 18.35
C MET A 55 8.00 -4.65 18.89
N ILE A 56 6.75 -4.85 18.50
CA ILE A 56 5.58 -4.01 18.85
C ILE A 56 4.42 -4.89 19.33
N HIS A 57 4.66 -6.18 19.66
CA HIS A 57 3.57 -7.09 20.06
C HIS A 57 3.07 -6.88 21.51
N ALA A 58 3.66 -6.01 22.33
CA ALA A 58 3.29 -5.90 23.76
C ALA A 58 3.02 -4.50 24.33
N ILE A 59 3.35 -3.39 23.64
CA ILE A 59 3.31 -2.04 24.26
C ILE A 59 2.38 -1.04 23.53
N TYR A 60 1.97 -1.30 22.28
CA TYR A 60 1.63 -0.21 21.35
C TYR A 60 0.23 -0.25 20.72
N ALA A 61 -0.76 -0.93 21.31
CA ALA A 61 -2.14 -0.87 20.79
C ALA A 61 -2.68 0.58 20.65
N SER A 62 -2.12 1.55 21.37
CA SER A 62 -2.47 2.99 21.30
C SER A 62 -1.40 3.90 20.68
N ILE A 63 -0.14 3.45 20.54
CA ILE A 63 1.00 4.29 20.09
C ILE A 63 1.58 3.77 18.74
N ALA A 64 1.02 2.68 18.19
CA ALA A 64 1.51 2.04 16.95
C ALA A 64 1.49 2.97 15.72
N ASP A 65 0.62 3.98 15.65
CA ASP A 65 0.55 4.87 14.49
C ASP A 65 1.77 5.82 14.39
N GLN A 66 2.35 6.20 15.53
CA GLN A 66 3.51 7.10 15.62
C GLN A 66 4.84 6.34 15.41
N LEU A 67 4.96 5.13 15.98
CA LEU A 67 6.19 4.32 15.86
C LEU A 67 6.27 3.48 14.58
N ARG A 68 5.14 3.27 13.87
CA ARG A 68 5.17 2.72 12.51
C ARG A 68 5.85 3.67 11.52
N ARG A 69 5.76 5.00 11.72
CA ARG A 69 6.38 6.00 10.82
C ARG A 69 7.91 5.85 10.71
N GLY A 70 8.61 5.41 11.76
CA GLY A 70 10.08 5.39 11.76
C GLY A 70 10.75 4.17 11.12
N ASN A 71 10.03 3.07 10.90
CA ASN A 71 10.62 1.78 10.49
C ASN A 71 9.91 1.11 9.30
N HIS A 72 8.87 1.72 8.75
CA HIS A 72 8.20 1.16 7.60
C HIS A 72 8.92 1.53 6.31
N VAL A 73 9.29 0.50 5.54
CA VAL A 73 9.90 0.65 4.22
C VAL A 73 8.85 0.23 3.20
N ILE A 74 8.54 1.09 2.22
CA ILE A 74 7.52 0.82 1.19
C ILE A 74 7.77 -0.47 0.40
N THR A 75 9.04 -0.90 0.32
CA THR A 75 9.45 -2.14 -0.35
C THR A 75 9.10 -3.40 0.43
N ASN A 76 8.81 -3.30 1.73
CA ASN A 76 8.42 -4.45 2.55
C ASN A 76 7.07 -5.01 2.07
N GLU A 77 6.95 -6.32 2.10
CA GLU A 77 5.73 -7.05 1.74
C GLU A 77 4.88 -7.31 2.98
N MET A 78 3.63 -6.84 2.98
CA MET A 78 2.62 -7.15 3.99
C MET A 78 1.73 -8.28 3.50
N ILE A 79 1.71 -9.39 4.22
CA ILE A 79 0.99 -10.61 3.84
C ILE A 79 0.07 -11.03 4.97
N PHE A 80 -1.23 -11.11 4.69
CA PHE A 80 -2.21 -11.66 5.63
C PHE A 80 -2.29 -13.17 5.45
N LYS A 81 -2.18 -13.92 6.55
CA LYS A 81 -2.31 -15.39 6.51
C LYS A 81 -3.65 -15.87 5.99
N SER A 82 -4.70 -15.09 6.24
CA SER A 82 -6.05 -15.38 5.75
C SER A 82 -6.17 -15.28 4.22
N ASN A 83 -5.26 -14.54 3.57
CA ASN A 83 -5.30 -14.35 2.12
C ASN A 83 -3.89 -14.15 1.52
N PRO A 84 -3.06 -15.21 1.45
CA PRO A 84 -1.64 -15.12 1.09
C PRO A 84 -1.38 -14.91 -0.41
N VAL A 85 -2.44 -14.93 -1.25
CA VAL A 85 -2.31 -14.63 -2.67
C VAL A 85 -2.17 -13.12 -2.93
N PHE A 86 -2.49 -12.30 -1.93
CA PHE A 86 -2.27 -10.86 -1.96
C PHE A 86 -0.96 -10.49 -1.24
N VAL A 87 -0.28 -9.50 -1.80
CA VAL A 87 0.85 -8.81 -1.18
C VAL A 87 0.52 -7.34 -1.19
N PHE A 88 0.63 -6.71 -0.03
CA PHE A 88 0.39 -5.28 0.10
C PHE A 88 1.70 -4.55 0.37
N HIS A 89 1.84 -3.37 -0.22
CA HIS A 89 2.85 -2.39 0.09
C HIS A 89 2.15 -1.16 0.64
N ASP A 90 2.66 -0.59 1.74
CA ASP A 90 2.06 0.58 2.39
C ASP A 90 2.99 1.79 2.24
N SER A 91 2.49 2.89 1.68
CA SER A 91 3.25 4.14 1.60
C SER A 91 3.45 4.81 2.97
N CYS A 92 2.74 4.34 4.01
CA CYS A 92 2.77 4.85 5.39
C CYS A 92 2.28 6.30 5.57
N GLY A 93 1.79 6.91 4.49
CA GLY A 93 1.27 8.26 4.45
C GLY A 93 2.39 9.29 4.41
N PHE A 94 2.54 9.95 3.26
CA PHE A 94 3.33 11.16 3.13
C PHE A 94 2.42 12.35 3.45
N GLU A 95 2.73 13.09 4.51
CA GLU A 95 2.06 14.36 4.81
C GLU A 95 2.76 15.49 4.04
N ALA A 96 2.10 16.65 3.90
CA ALA A 96 2.49 17.78 3.04
C ALA A 96 3.86 18.45 3.34
N GLY A 97 4.74 17.83 4.11
CA GLY A 97 6.08 18.30 4.45
C GLY A 97 7.21 17.28 4.25
N SER A 98 6.95 16.10 3.70
CA SER A 98 7.95 15.04 3.52
C SER A 98 8.20 14.77 2.03
N GLU A 99 9.11 15.55 1.42
CA GLU A 99 9.45 15.38 0.01
C GLU A 99 10.16 14.04 -0.27
N ASP A 100 11.00 13.60 0.67
CA ASP A 100 11.74 12.34 0.54
C ASP A 100 10.80 11.13 0.47
N GLU A 101 9.76 11.07 1.32
CA GLU A 101 8.77 9.97 1.29
C GLU A 101 7.98 9.95 -0.03
N PHE A 102 7.69 11.13 -0.60
CA PHE A 102 7.01 11.22 -1.88
C PHE A 102 7.89 10.75 -3.04
N GLU A 103 9.18 11.13 -3.03
CA GLU A 103 10.12 10.66 -4.05
C GLU A 103 10.42 9.15 -3.92
N ASP A 104 10.53 8.62 -2.70
CA ASP A 104 10.67 7.18 -2.46
C ASP A 104 9.44 6.41 -2.98
N MET A 105 8.25 6.95 -2.78
CA MET A 105 7.01 6.39 -3.33
C MET A 105 7.01 6.42 -4.86
N LYS A 106 7.34 7.55 -5.49
CA LYS A 106 7.44 7.68 -6.96
C LYS A 106 8.44 6.70 -7.54
N LYS A 107 9.61 6.59 -6.91
CA LYS A 107 10.66 5.64 -7.28
C LYS A 107 10.14 4.21 -7.19
N PHE A 108 9.50 3.85 -6.08
CA PHE A 108 8.89 2.53 -5.92
C PHE A 108 7.85 2.23 -7.00
N ILE A 109 6.91 3.15 -7.26
CA ILE A 109 5.90 2.98 -8.31
C ILE A 109 6.57 2.78 -9.67
N SER A 110 7.54 3.62 -10.02
CA SER A 110 8.25 3.55 -11.30
C SER A 110 8.99 2.22 -11.46
N GLU A 111 9.77 1.79 -10.46
CA GLU A 111 10.49 0.52 -10.48
C GLU A 111 9.55 -0.68 -10.62
N ARG A 112 8.45 -0.69 -9.86
CA ARG A 112 7.49 -1.80 -9.88
C ARG A 112 6.56 -1.78 -11.09
N ALA A 113 6.26 -0.62 -11.68
CA ALA A 113 5.50 -0.53 -12.92
C ALA A 113 6.30 -1.05 -14.12
N HIS A 114 7.61 -0.81 -14.12
CA HIS A 114 8.52 -1.16 -15.22
C HIS A 114 9.32 -2.45 -15.01
N ALA A 115 9.12 -3.15 -13.89
CA ALA A 115 9.82 -4.41 -13.60
C ALA A 115 9.65 -5.42 -14.75
N THR A 116 10.73 -6.14 -15.09
CA THR A 116 10.71 -7.11 -16.20
C THR A 116 9.91 -8.35 -15.85
N LYS A 117 9.98 -8.81 -14.59
CA LYS A 117 9.21 -9.95 -14.11
C LYS A 117 7.84 -9.53 -13.61
N LEU A 118 6.80 -10.27 -14.00
CA LEU A 118 5.43 -10.00 -13.57
C LEU A 118 5.25 -10.18 -12.05
N GLU A 119 5.96 -11.12 -11.45
CA GLU A 119 6.00 -11.32 -10.01
C GLU A 119 6.61 -10.14 -9.24
N GLU A 120 7.34 -9.24 -9.89
CA GLU A 120 7.90 -8.06 -9.22
C GLU A 120 7.02 -6.83 -9.39
N ARG A 121 5.99 -6.89 -10.25
CA ARG A 121 5.13 -5.74 -10.54
C ARG A 121 4.07 -5.50 -9.47
N ILE A 122 3.76 -4.24 -9.22
CA ILE A 122 2.49 -3.87 -8.60
C ILE A 122 1.38 -3.91 -9.65
N HIS A 123 0.20 -4.39 -9.25
CA HIS A 123 -0.92 -4.64 -10.15
C HIS A 123 -2.03 -3.59 -10.02
N ALA A 124 -2.11 -2.93 -8.86
CA ALA A 124 -3.03 -1.83 -8.62
C ALA A 124 -2.46 -0.90 -7.54
N ILE A 125 -2.87 0.37 -7.61
CA ILE A 125 -2.67 1.35 -6.56
C ILE A 125 -4.03 1.67 -5.95
N TRP A 126 -4.16 1.58 -4.63
CA TRP A 126 -5.35 1.97 -3.89
C TRP A 126 -5.06 3.26 -3.13
N TYR A 127 -5.66 4.36 -3.56
CA TYR A 127 -5.47 5.66 -2.94
C TYR A 127 -6.64 5.95 -1.98
N CYS A 128 -6.38 5.95 -0.68
CA CYS A 128 -7.38 6.14 0.36
C CYS A 128 -7.50 7.62 0.75
N ILE A 129 -8.68 8.20 0.56
CA ILE A 129 -9.02 9.58 0.94
C ILE A 129 -10.08 9.51 2.06
N PRO A 130 -9.74 9.84 3.31
CA PRO A 130 -10.72 9.80 4.40
C PRO A 130 -11.57 11.08 4.40
N MET A 131 -12.87 10.89 4.58
CA MET A 131 -13.93 11.90 4.49
C MET A 131 -14.38 12.43 5.85
N ASP A 132 -13.67 12.09 6.94
CA ASP A 132 -13.98 12.47 8.32
C ASP A 132 -13.51 13.88 8.72
N ASP A 133 -12.81 14.59 7.82
CA ASP A 133 -12.36 15.96 8.02
C ASP A 133 -12.68 16.81 6.77
N PRO A 134 -13.77 17.61 6.79
CA PRO A 134 -14.15 18.48 5.68
C PRO A 134 -13.09 19.53 5.33
N CYS A 135 -12.28 19.96 6.31
CA CYS A 135 -11.25 20.97 6.12
C CYS A 135 -9.95 20.40 5.54
N ARG A 136 -9.80 19.07 5.54
CA ARG A 136 -8.57 18.40 5.09
C ARG A 136 -8.82 17.29 4.07
N THR A 137 -9.99 17.22 3.42
CA THR A 137 -10.32 16.10 2.53
C THR A 137 -9.34 15.97 1.35
N PHE A 138 -8.98 17.08 0.71
CA PHE A 138 -7.92 17.15 -0.28
C PHE A 138 -6.77 18.00 0.25
N GLN A 139 -5.60 17.40 0.40
CA GLN A 139 -4.39 18.09 0.81
C GLN A 139 -3.42 18.18 -0.37
N ARG A 140 -2.32 18.93 -0.21
CA ARG A 140 -1.25 19.00 -1.22
C ARG A 140 -0.72 17.63 -1.61
N SER A 141 -0.75 16.65 -0.70
CA SER A 141 -0.33 15.27 -0.98
C SER A 141 -1.15 14.62 -2.10
N GLU A 142 -2.47 14.79 -2.07
CA GLU A 142 -3.38 14.27 -3.10
C GLU A 142 -3.12 14.96 -4.44
N GLU A 143 -3.06 16.31 -4.44
CA GLU A 143 -2.77 17.08 -5.65
C GLU A 143 -1.43 16.67 -6.26
N LYS A 144 -0.38 16.60 -5.43
CA LYS A 144 0.96 16.21 -5.87
C LYS A 144 0.97 14.80 -6.47
N PHE A 145 0.27 13.85 -5.86
CA PHE A 145 0.16 12.50 -6.42
C PHE A 145 -0.57 12.51 -7.77
N PHE A 146 -1.78 13.08 -7.85
CA PHE A 146 -2.59 12.98 -9.06
C PHE A 146 -2.09 13.87 -10.22
N LEU A 147 -1.30 14.91 -9.94
CA LEU A 147 -0.75 15.81 -10.95
C LEU A 147 0.70 15.47 -11.34
N GLU A 148 1.53 15.02 -10.40
CA GLU A 148 2.98 14.88 -10.62
C GLU A 148 3.47 13.41 -10.63
N CYS A 149 2.68 12.46 -10.13
CA CYS A 149 3.10 11.05 -10.09
C CYS A 149 2.69 10.30 -11.37
N ASP A 150 3.68 9.85 -12.13
CA ASP A 150 3.45 8.89 -13.23
C ASP A 150 3.32 7.46 -12.66
N THR A 151 2.14 6.87 -12.79
CA THR A 151 1.88 5.48 -12.38
C THR A 151 2.12 4.48 -13.51
N GLY A 152 2.58 4.94 -14.68
CA GLY A 152 2.78 4.14 -15.87
C GLY A 152 1.49 3.48 -16.32
N ARG A 153 1.46 2.14 -16.32
CA ARG A 153 0.27 1.34 -16.65
C ARG A 153 -0.45 0.77 -15.43
N VAL A 154 -0.02 1.13 -14.23
CA VAL A 154 -0.63 0.64 -12.99
C VAL A 154 -1.91 1.43 -12.74
N PRO A 155 -3.08 0.77 -12.69
CA PRO A 155 -4.33 1.46 -12.45
C PRO A 155 -4.40 2.00 -11.02
N VAL A 156 -4.90 3.23 -10.88
CA VAL A 156 -5.20 3.85 -9.59
C VAL A 156 -6.70 3.72 -9.32
N VAL A 157 -7.04 3.21 -8.14
CA VAL A 157 -8.40 3.16 -7.61
C VAL A 157 -8.47 4.09 -6.41
N THR A 158 -9.20 5.19 -6.54
CA THR A 158 -9.48 6.10 -5.43
C THR A 158 -10.57 5.51 -4.55
N ILE A 159 -10.31 5.41 -3.25
CA ILE A 159 -11.22 4.85 -2.25
C ILE A 159 -11.51 5.94 -1.22
N PHE A 160 -12.77 6.39 -1.18
CA PHE A 160 -13.22 7.27 -0.10
C PHE A 160 -13.49 6.44 1.15
N THR A 161 -12.83 6.77 2.24
CA THR A 161 -12.96 6.07 3.52
C THR A 161 -13.66 6.95 4.55
N LYS A 162 -14.17 6.33 5.61
CA LYS A 162 -14.87 7.03 6.70
C LYS A 162 -16.02 7.91 6.21
N PHE A 163 -16.76 7.43 5.21
CA PHE A 163 -17.83 8.19 4.57
C PHE A 163 -19.02 8.39 5.53
N GLU A 164 -19.16 7.52 6.53
CA GLU A 164 -20.15 7.61 7.60
C GLU A 164 -19.88 8.70 8.64
N ALA A 165 -18.70 9.33 8.61
CA ALA A 165 -18.30 10.34 9.59
C ALA A 165 -18.87 11.75 9.31
N LEU A 166 -19.85 11.86 8.40
CA LEU A 166 -20.54 13.09 7.98
C LEU A 166 -22.02 13.08 8.37
#